data_AF-A0A0F9CJC4-F1
#
_entry.id   AF-A0A0F9CJC4-F1
#
_cell.length_a   1.000
_cell.length_b   1.000
_cell.length_c   1.000
_cell.angle_alpha   90.00
_cell.angle_beta   90.00
_cell.angle_gamma   90.00
#
_symmetry.space_group_name_H-M   'P 1'
#
loop_
_entity.id
_entity.type
_entity.pdbx_description
1 polymer ?
#
loop_
_entity_poly.entity_id
_entity_poly.type
_entity_poly.pdbx_seq_one_letter_code
_entity_poly.pdbx_strand_id
1 'polypeptide(L)' 'MEDIGRLCLGDKELLGALAASLTLDYESLNDSQRRSARALSDYGCVERDYQVTVRLTDEGYRVLSALA' A
#
# COMPACT_ATOMS: atom_id res chain seq x y z
N MET A 1 13.68 5.53 11.46
CA MET A 1 12.76 5.20 10.35
C MET A 1 13.47 4.18 9.46
N GLU A 2 13.80 3.00 10.01
CA GLU A 2 14.69 2.01 9.40
C GLU A 2 13.96 0.84 8.69
N ASP A 3 12.63 0.75 8.76
CA ASP A 3 11.89 -0.42 8.26
C ASP A 3 11.40 -0.32 6.80
N ILE A 4 11.58 0.81 6.11
CA ILE A 4 11.12 0.98 4.72
C ILE A 4 11.94 0.13 3.73
N GLY A 5 13.20 -0.16 4.06
CA GLY A 5 14.06 -1.04 3.26
C GLY A 5 13.62 -2.51 3.24
N ARG A 6 12.62 -2.90 4.06
CA ARG A 6 12.14 -4.28 4.20
C ARG A 6 10.88 -4.60 3.39
N LEU A 7 10.36 -3.65 2.62
CA LEU A 7 9.17 -3.91 1.80
C LEU A 7 9.42 -5.07 0.84
N CYS A 8 8.55 -6.07 0.91
CA CYS A 8 8.61 -7.23 0.03
C CYS A 8 8.09 -6.85 -1.38
N LEU A 9 8.29 -7.74 -2.36
CA LEU A 9 7.87 -7.49 -3.74
C LEU A 9 6.37 -7.15 -3.83
N GLY A 10 5.52 -7.86 -3.08
CA GLY A 10 4.07 -7.62 -3.07
C GLY A 10 3.68 -6.25 -2.51
N ASP A 11 4.44 -5.71 -1.54
CA ASP A 11 4.18 -4.38 -1.00
C ASP A 11 4.48 -3.31 -2.05
N LYS A 12 5.60 -3.46 -2.78
CA LYS A 12 6.01 -2.53 -3.83
C LYS A 12 5.05 -2.54 -5.01
N GLU A 13 4.60 -3.72 -5.44
CA GLU A 13 3.59 -3.87 -6.49
C GLU A 13 2.27 -3.21 -6.10
N LEU A 14 1.81 -3.41 -4.86
CA LEU A 14 0.60 -2.79 -4.36
C LEU A 14 0.72 -1.25 -4.29
N LEU A 15 1.81 -0.73 -3.70
CA LEU A 15 2.04 0.71 -3.61
C LEU A 15 2.14 1.36 -4.99
N GLY A 16 2.81 0.69 -5.94
CA GLY A 16 2.88 1.15 -7.33
C GLY A 16 1.52 1.17 -8.02
N ALA A 17 0.70 0.13 -7.83
CA ALA A 17 -0.66 0.08 -8.37
C ALA A 17 -1.57 1.17 -7.76
N LEU A 18 -1.45 1.43 -6.46
CA LEU A 18 -2.18 2.51 -5.79
C LEU A 18 -1.75 3.89 -6.29
N ALA A 19 -0.45 4.08 -6.53
CA ALA A 19 0.07 5.34 -7.07
C ALA A 19 -0.44 5.64 -8.48
N ALA A 20 -0.61 4.60 -9.30
CA ALA A 20 -1.13 4.73 -10.66
C ALA A 20 -2.64 4.99 -10.72
N SER A 21 -3.41 4.43 -9.77
CA SER A 21 -4.88 4.43 -9.82
C SER A 21 -5.56 5.33 -8.78
N LEU A 22 -4.81 6.03 -7.92
CA LEU A 22 -5.25 6.78 -6.72
C LEU A 22 -5.94 5.92 -5.63
N THR A 23 -6.76 4.96 -6.04
CA THR A 23 -7.50 4.03 -5.19
C THR A 23 -7.63 2.67 -5.89
N LEU A 24 -7.64 1.57 -5.13
CA LEU A 24 -7.94 0.22 -5.63
C LEU A 24 -9.10 -0.40 -4.85
N ASP A 25 -9.88 -1.23 -5.53
CA ASP A 25 -10.88 -2.08 -4.88
C ASP A 25 -10.18 -3.23 -4.12
N TYR A 26 -10.43 -3.32 -2.82
CA TYR A 26 -9.88 -4.32 -1.91
C TYR A 26 -10.31 -5.74 -2.27
N GLU A 27 -11.50 -5.94 -2.85
CA GLU A 27 -11.95 -7.26 -3.30
C GLU A 27 -11.18 -7.73 -4.52
N SER A 28 -10.73 -6.79 -5.37
CA SER A 28 -9.92 -7.07 -6.56
C SER A 28 -8.46 -7.45 -6.24
N LEU A 29 -8.00 -7.18 -5.02
CA LEU A 29 -6.65 -7.53 -4.59
C LEU A 29 -6.50 -9.04 -4.44
N ASN A 30 -5.38 -9.58 -4.90
CA ASN A 30 -5.04 -10.98 -4.63
C ASN A 30 -4.62 -11.17 -3.15
N ASP A 31 -4.48 -12.42 -2.71
CA ASP A 31 -4.18 -12.71 -1.29
C ASP A 31 -2.85 -12.14 -0.81
N SER A 32 -1.86 -12.01 -1.69
CA SER A 32 -0.58 -11.39 -1.35
C SER A 32 -0.76 -9.88 -1.13
N GLN A 33 -1.42 -9.20 -2.07
CA GLN A 33 -1.73 -7.77 -1.98
C GLN A 33 -2.64 -7.47 -0.78
N ARG A 34 -3.60 -8.32 -0.44
CA ARG A 34 -4.43 -8.15 0.76
C ARG A 34 -3.60 -8.21 2.05
N ARG A 35 -2.64 -9.13 2.15
CA ARG A 35 -1.70 -9.18 3.29
C ARG A 35 -0.83 -7.92 3.34
N SER A 36 -0.29 -7.49 2.19
CA SER A 36 0.48 -6.25 2.06
C SER A 36 -0.33 -5.02 2.46
N ALA A 37 -1.57 -4.89 1.99
CA ALA A 37 -2.47 -3.80 2.35
C ALA A 37 -2.72 -3.74 3.86
N ARG A 38 -2.84 -4.89 4.52
CA ARG A 38 -3.02 -4.98 5.97
C ARG A 38 -1.77 -4.51 6.71
N ALA A 39 -0.60 -5.04 6.35
CA ALA A 39 0.67 -4.65 6.96
C ALA A 39 0.98 -3.15 6.73
N LEU A 40 0.85 -2.66 5.50
CA LEU A 40 1.07 -1.26 5.14
C LEU A 40 0.08 -0.32 5.83
N SER A 41 -1.13 -0.80 6.14
CA SER A 41 -2.12 -0.05 6.91
C SER A 41 -1.70 0.09 8.37
N ASP A 42 -1.09 -0.94 8.96
CA ASP A 42 -0.54 -0.87 10.31
C ASP A 42 0.66 0.10 10.39
N TYR A 43 1.39 0.27 9.28
CA TYR A 43 2.45 1.29 9.14
C TYR A 43 1.93 2.69 8.76
N GLY A 44 0.63 2.85 8.52
CA GLY A 44 0.03 4.12 8.11
C GLY A 44 0.33 4.54 6.67
N CYS A 45 0.90 3.66 5.84
CA CYS A 45 1.20 3.95 4.42
C CYS A 45 -0.04 3.89 3.53
N VAL A 46 -1.02 3.06 3.91
CA VAL A 46 -2.30 2.97 3.20
C VAL A 46 -3.44 3.06 4.20
N GLU A 47 -4.56 3.57 3.75
CA GLU A 47 -5.80 3.54 4.49
C GLU A 47 -6.83 2.73 3.72
N ARG A 48 -7.72 2.10 4.49
CA ARG A 48 -8.78 1.24 4.00
C ARG A 48 -10.08 1.86 4.46
N ASP A 49 -10.95 2.22 3.51
CA ASP A 49 -12.30 2.59 3.89
C ASP A 49 -13.07 1.31 4.21
N TYR A 50 -13.94 1.34 5.22
CA TYR A 50 -14.56 0.15 5.83
C TYR A 50 -15.43 -0.68 4.88
N GLN A 51 -15.56 -0.27 3.62
CA GLN A 51 -16.44 -0.93 2.67
C GLN A 51 -15.75 -1.51 1.43
N VAL A 52 -14.79 -0.88 0.77
CA VAL A 52 -14.33 -1.44 -0.53
C VAL A 52 -12.94 -1.01 -0.97
N THR A 53 -12.37 0.12 -0.53
CA THR A 53 -11.21 0.70 -1.22
C THR A 53 -9.95 0.80 -0.36
N VAL A 54 -8.79 0.67 -1.02
CA VAL A 54 -7.46 0.97 -0.48
C VAL A 54 -6.93 2.19 -1.19
N ARG A 55 -6.31 3.10 -0.44
CA ARG A 55 -5.66 4.30 -1.00
C ARG A 55 -4.36 4.61 -0.27
N LEU A 56 -3.45 5.30 -0.95
CA LEU A 56 -2.22 5.82 -0.34
C LEU A 56 -2.55 6.95 0.63
N THR A 57 -1.89 6.95 1.77
CA THR A 57 -1.81 8.14 2.63
C THR A 57 -0.65 9.04 2.16
N ASP A 58 -0.56 10.25 2.72
CA ASP A 58 0.59 11.12 2.50
C ASP A 58 1.92 10.44 2.86
N GLU A 59 1.92 9.61 3.92
CA GLU A 59 3.09 8.84 4.32
C GLU A 59 3.40 7.72 3.31
N GLY A 60 2.38 7.05 2.78
CA GLY A 60 2.55 6.09 1.70
C GLY A 60 3.19 6.70 0.45
N TYR A 61 2.80 7.93 0.09
CA TYR A 61 3.42 8.67 -1.01
C TYR A 61 4.89 9.01 -0.74
N ARG A 62 5.24 9.39 0.49
CA ARG A 62 6.65 9.64 0.87
C ARG A 62 7.47 8.36 0.80
N VAL A 63 6.94 7.27 1.33
CA VAL A 63 7.58 5.95 1.29
C VAL A 63 7.82 5.50 -0.14
N LEU A 64 6.80 5.60 -1.01
CA LEU A 64 6.94 5.27 -2.43
C LEU A 64 8.01 6.14 -3.10
N SER A 65 8.02 7.44 -2.83
CA SER A 65 8.98 8.38 -3.42
C SER A 65 10.42 8.13 -2.96
N ALA A 66 10.61 7.53 -1.78
CA ALA A 66 11.93 7.13 -1.29
C ALA A 66 12.44 5.81 -1.89
N LEU A 67 11.58 5.04 -2.57
CA LEU A 67 11.92 3.77 -3.23
C LEU A 67 12.30 3.91 -4.71
N ALA A 68 11.95 5.06 -5.32
CA ALA A 68 12.21 5.38 -6.72
C ALA A 68 13.60 6.02 -6.91
#